data_AF-A0A5C3P4C4-F1
#
_entry.id   AF-A0A5C3P4C4-F1
#
_cell.length_a   1.000
_cell.length_b   1.000
_cell.length_c   1.000
_cell.angle_alpha   90.00
_cell.angle_beta   90.00
_cell.angle_gamma   90.00
#
_symmetry.space_group_name_H-M   'P 1'
#
loop_
_entity.id
_entity.type
_entity.pdbx_description
1 polymer ?
#
loop_
_entity_poly.entity_id
_entity_poly.type
_entity_poly.pdbx_seq_one_letter_code
_entity_poly.pdbx_strand_id
1 'polypeptide(L)'
;GHSLGGAYCTLTYAEFLRQQAGTQFRHFVFGDMYSYGSPRVCLQPFATQVNSLTQAGGGKYVFRIVNRDDPVCTVPPRTVAQIPAYPFIHVGGAWRLAESGPQRMIQEPPPVDPQSVVDIIWNVKNHR
;
A
#
# COMPACT_ATOMS: atom_id res chain seq x y z
N GLY A 1 -2.65 -4.07 8.98
CA GLY A 1 -4.07 -3.66 8.96
C GLY A 1 -4.77 -4.14 7.69
N HIS A 2 -6.09 -4.32 7.71
CA HIS A 2 -6.89 -4.74 6.54
C HIS A 2 -7.82 -3.61 6.05
N SER A 3 -8.07 -3.49 4.74
CA SER A 3 -9.00 -2.51 4.16
C SER A 3 -8.65 -1.06 4.56
N LEU A 4 -9.61 -0.29 5.05
CA LEU A 4 -9.39 1.02 5.67
C LEU A 4 -8.36 0.97 6.81
N GLY A 5 -8.30 -0.12 7.58
CA GLY A 5 -7.27 -0.34 8.57
C GLY A 5 -5.87 -0.54 7.96
N GLY A 6 -5.76 -0.99 6.71
CA GLY A 6 -4.52 -1.02 5.94
C GLY A 6 -4.03 0.39 5.59
N ALA A 7 -4.97 1.28 5.25
CA ALA A 7 -4.69 2.67 4.98
C ALA A 7 -4.16 3.39 6.23
N TYR A 8 -4.89 3.28 7.34
CA TYR A 8 -4.43 3.83 8.63
C TYR A 8 -3.09 3.23 9.06
N CYS A 9 -2.91 1.92 8.90
CA CYS A 9 -1.65 1.26 9.22
C CYS A 9 -0.47 1.88 8.45
N THR A 10 -0.65 2.18 7.16
CA THR A 10 0.40 2.83 6.33
C THR A 10 0.73 4.23 6.86
N LEU A 11 -0.29 5.05 7.11
CA LEU A 11 -0.10 6.43 7.59
C LEU A 11 0.53 6.46 8.98
N THR A 12 0.05 5.63 9.90
CA THR A 12 0.58 5.51 11.26
C THR A 12 2.01 5.00 11.26
N TYR A 13 2.33 3.99 10.46
CA TYR A 13 3.68 3.45 10.37
C TYR A 13 4.67 4.49 9.82
N ALA A 14 4.28 5.21 8.76
CA ALA A 14 5.08 6.30 8.22
C ALA A 14 5.38 7.40 9.27
N GLU A 15 4.39 7.74 10.10
CA GLU A 15 4.57 8.73 11.16
C GLU A 15 5.53 8.25 12.24
N PHE A 16 5.46 6.96 12.62
CA PHE A 16 6.45 6.37 13.53
C PHE A 16 7.86 6.40 12.95
N LEU A 17 8.03 6.07 11.67
CA LEU A 17 9.32 6.16 10.99
C LEU A 17 9.85 7.60 10.96
N ARG A 18 8.99 8.59 10.68
CA ARG A 18 9.35 10.01 10.67
C ARG A 18 9.83 10.48 12.05
N GLN A 19 9.20 9.98 13.12
CA GLN A 19 9.53 10.34 14.49
C GLN A 19 10.61 9.46 15.13
N GLN A 20 11.13 8.44 14.43
CA GLN A 20 12.04 7.45 15.00
C GLN A 20 13.33 8.07 15.57
N ALA A 21 13.82 9.17 14.96
CA ALA A 21 14.99 9.90 15.48
C ALA A 21 14.68 10.77 16.71
N GLY A 22 13.40 10.98 17.04
CA GLY A 22 12.93 11.79 18.16
C GLY A 22 13.14 11.12 19.51
N THR A 23 13.23 11.93 20.58
CA THR A 23 13.50 11.44 21.94
C THR A 23 12.44 10.46 22.43
N GLN A 24 11.19 10.59 21.99
CA GLN A 24 10.10 9.70 22.38
C GLN A 24 10.24 8.28 21.79
N PHE A 25 10.80 8.14 20.59
CA PHE A 25 10.78 6.88 19.82
C PHE A 25 12.16 6.31 19.49
N ARG A 26 13.26 6.99 19.84
CA ARG A 26 14.64 6.56 19.53
C ARG A 26 15.03 5.18 20.07
N HIS A 27 14.30 4.67 21.07
CA HIS A 27 14.55 3.36 21.68
C HIS A 27 13.61 2.27 21.15
N PHE A 28 12.65 2.62 20.29
CA PHE A 28 11.74 1.66 19.69
C PHE A 28 12.42 0.99 18.51
N VAL A 29 12.39 -0.34 18.51
CA VAL A 29 12.79 -1.15 17.36
C VAL A 29 11.53 -1.48 16.58
N PHE A 30 11.25 -0.69 15.54
CA PHE A 30 10.16 -0.98 14.62
C PHE A 30 10.55 -2.16 13.73
N GLY A 31 9.66 -3.15 13.65
CA GLY A 31 9.75 -4.26 12.72
C GLY A 31 8.98 -3.97 11.43
N ASP A 32 8.49 -5.02 10.79
CA ASP A 32 7.83 -4.92 9.49
C ASP A 32 6.37 -4.47 9.58
N MET A 33 5.91 -3.77 8.54
CA MET A 33 4.53 -3.35 8.39
C MET A 33 3.82 -4.23 7.37
N TYR A 34 2.67 -4.77 7.76
CA TYR A 34 1.82 -5.61 6.91
C TYR A 34 0.45 -4.94 6.69
N SER A 35 0.10 -4.75 5.42
CA SER A 35 -1.24 -4.32 4.99
C SER A 35 -1.89 -5.37 4.10
N TYR A 36 -3.20 -5.52 4.22
CA TYR A 36 -4.00 -6.48 3.47
C TYR A 36 -5.15 -5.73 2.79
N GLY A 37 -5.29 -5.85 1.47
CA GLY A 37 -6.41 -5.21 0.75
C GLY A 37 -6.48 -3.68 0.94
N SER A 38 -5.34 -3.02 1.15
CA SER A 38 -5.33 -1.58 1.48
C SER A 38 -5.58 -0.73 0.23
N PRO A 39 -6.37 0.35 0.33
CA PRO A 39 -6.44 1.36 -0.73
C PRO A 39 -5.17 2.19 -0.78
N ARG A 40 -5.04 3.00 -1.84
CA ARG A 40 -3.99 4.01 -1.96
C ARG A 40 -4.25 5.14 -0.96
N VAL A 41 -3.19 5.68 -0.39
CA VAL A 41 -3.31 6.67 0.71
C VAL A 41 -2.49 7.92 0.52
N CYS A 42 -1.59 7.94 -0.46
CA CYS A 42 -0.59 9.00 -0.55
C CYS A 42 -0.22 9.36 -1.98
N LEU A 43 0.44 10.51 -2.11
CA LEU A 43 1.09 10.95 -3.34
C LEU A 43 2.56 10.53 -3.33
N GLN A 44 3.21 10.63 -4.50
CA GLN A 44 4.59 10.19 -4.71
C GLN A 44 5.61 10.74 -3.69
N PRO A 45 5.59 12.01 -3.25
CA PRO A 45 6.57 12.51 -2.27
C PRO A 45 6.54 11.73 -0.95
N PHE A 46 5.35 11.41 -0.44
CA PHE A 46 5.20 10.63 0.78
C PHE A 46 5.68 9.19 0.58
N ALA A 47 5.30 8.55 -0.53
CA ALA A 47 5.75 7.19 -0.82
C ALA A 47 7.28 7.10 -0.94
N THR A 48 7.91 8.06 -1.61
CA THR A 48 9.37 8.16 -1.70
C THR A 48 10.02 8.26 -0.33
N GLN A 49 9.48 9.09 0.57
CA GLN A 49 10.01 9.24 1.91
C GLN A 49 9.88 7.95 2.73
N VAL A 50 8.75 7.26 2.67
CA VAL A 50 8.60 6.00 3.42
C VAL A 50 9.48 4.91 2.82
N ASN A 51 9.52 4.80 1.49
CA ASN A 51 10.32 3.80 0.79
C ASN A 51 11.82 3.95 1.06
N SER A 52 12.33 5.18 1.26
CA SER A 52 13.75 5.38 1.61
C SER A 52 14.10 4.89 3.02
N LEU A 53 13.11 4.81 3.92
CA LEU A 53 13.28 4.35 5.31
C LEU A 53 13.04 2.84 5.48
N THR A 54 12.50 2.18 4.45
CA THR A 54 12.09 0.75 4.48
C THR A 54 12.73 -0.05 3.37
N GLN A 55 13.96 0.31 2.98
CA GLN A 55 14.73 -0.40 1.95
C GLN A 55 15.26 -1.75 2.46
N ALA A 56 15.53 -2.65 1.52
CA ALA A 56 16.12 -3.94 1.85
C ALA A 56 17.47 -3.79 2.57
N GLY A 57 17.67 -4.61 3.60
CA GLY A 57 18.83 -4.50 4.50
C GLY A 57 18.68 -3.49 5.64
N GLY A 58 17.64 -2.64 5.63
CA GLY A 58 17.39 -1.62 6.66
C GLY A 58 16.63 -2.11 7.91
N GLY A 59 16.38 -3.42 8.00
CA GLY A 59 15.69 -4.08 9.12
C GLY A 59 14.20 -3.74 9.27
N LYS A 60 13.62 -3.02 8.31
CA LYS A 60 12.23 -2.58 8.30
C LYS A 60 11.67 -2.68 6.90
N TYR A 61 10.61 -3.46 6.72
CA TYR A 61 9.99 -3.70 5.42
C TYR A 61 8.51 -3.28 5.43
N VAL A 62 8.00 -2.96 4.24
CA VAL A 62 6.58 -2.71 4.00
C VAL A 62 6.06 -3.79 3.07
N PHE A 63 5.18 -4.64 3.59
CA PHE A 63 4.51 -5.69 2.84
C PHE A 63 3.05 -5.32 2.61
N ARG A 64 2.69 -5.16 1.34
CA ARG A 64 1.30 -5.02 0.92
C ARG A 64 0.82 -6.31 0.29
N ILE A 65 -0.10 -6.99 0.96
CA ILE A 65 -0.68 -8.25 0.52
C ILE A 65 -2.02 -7.95 -0.14
N VAL A 66 -2.18 -8.42 -1.37
CA VAL A 66 -3.34 -8.15 -2.22
C VAL A 66 -4.00 -9.47 -2.55
N ASN A 67 -5.27 -9.63 -2.19
CA ASN A 67 -6.04 -10.78 -2.64
C ASN A 67 -6.36 -10.66 -4.13
N ARG A 68 -6.55 -11.79 -4.82
CA ARG A 68 -6.82 -11.81 -6.25
C ARG A 68 -8.02 -10.94 -6.60
N ASP A 69 -7.82 -10.04 -7.55
CA ASP A 69 -8.82 -9.11 -8.07
C ASP A 69 -9.47 -8.20 -7.02
N ASP A 70 -8.88 -8.02 -5.83
CA ASP A 70 -9.42 -7.10 -4.82
C ASP A 70 -9.47 -5.65 -5.39
N PRO A 71 -10.67 -5.07 -5.55
CA PRO A 71 -10.81 -3.75 -6.15
C PRO A 71 -10.31 -2.63 -5.22
N VAL A 72 -10.28 -2.84 -3.90
CA VAL A 72 -9.88 -1.81 -2.93
C VAL A 72 -8.44 -1.37 -3.15
N CYS A 73 -7.58 -2.29 -3.56
CA CYS A 73 -6.17 -2.00 -3.85
C CYS A 73 -5.97 -1.05 -5.05
N THR A 74 -7.02 -0.78 -5.83
CA THR A 74 -6.94 0.04 -7.05
C THR A 74 -7.58 1.41 -6.90
N VAL A 75 -8.05 1.76 -5.70
CA VAL A 75 -8.68 3.06 -5.40
C VAL A 75 -7.96 3.82 -4.29
N PRO A 76 -8.05 5.16 -4.27
CA PRO A 76 -8.38 6.05 -5.39
C PRO A 76 -7.28 6.01 -6.49
N PRO A 77 -7.55 6.50 -7.72
CA PRO A 77 -8.86 6.97 -8.23
C PRO A 77 -9.82 5.81 -8.54
N ARG A 78 -11.09 6.11 -8.87
CA ARG A 78 -12.08 5.08 -9.24
C ARG A 78 -12.08 4.74 -10.73
N THR A 79 -11.53 5.62 -11.57
CA THR A 79 -11.47 5.43 -13.03
C THR A 79 -10.11 5.88 -13.57
N VAL A 80 -9.70 5.33 -14.72
CA VAL A 80 -8.43 5.69 -15.39
C VAL A 80 -8.36 7.19 -15.71
N ALA A 81 -9.48 7.79 -16.16
CA ALA A 81 -9.55 9.21 -16.48
C ALA A 81 -9.28 10.14 -15.28
N GLN A 82 -9.42 9.63 -14.05
CA GLN A 82 -9.16 10.39 -12.82
C GLN A 82 -7.70 10.32 -12.37
N ILE A 83 -6.85 9.47 -12.95
CA ILE A 83 -5.43 9.32 -12.56
C ILE A 83 -4.66 10.65 -12.62
N PRO A 84 -4.78 11.49 -13.66
CA PRO A 84 -4.05 12.76 -13.69
C PRO A 84 -4.45 13.73 -12.56
N ALA A 85 -5.72 13.75 -12.18
CA ALA A 85 -6.25 14.63 -11.14
C ALA A 85 -6.04 14.06 -9.72
N TYR A 86 -5.99 12.75 -9.58
CA TYR A 86 -5.84 12.04 -8.30
C TYR A 86 -4.75 10.96 -8.42
N PRO A 87 -3.46 11.35 -8.53
CA PRO A 87 -2.34 10.43 -8.75
C PRO A 87 -1.90 9.77 -7.44
N PHE A 88 -2.86 9.20 -6.71
CA PHE A 88 -2.58 8.43 -5.52
C PHE A 88 -1.80 7.17 -5.91
N ILE A 89 -0.81 6.83 -5.09
CA ILE A 89 0.02 5.64 -5.22
C ILE A 89 0.13 4.89 -3.88
N HIS A 90 0.60 3.66 -3.95
CA HIS A 90 0.98 2.84 -2.81
C HIS A 90 2.41 3.10 -2.34
N VAL A 91 2.64 2.78 -1.07
CA VAL A 91 3.98 2.63 -0.49
C VAL A 91 4.46 1.19 -0.67
N GLY A 92 5.76 1.01 -0.88
CA GLY A 92 6.42 -0.29 -0.88
C GLY A 92 6.09 -1.19 -2.07
N GLY A 93 6.59 -2.42 -2.00
CA GLY A 93 6.23 -3.49 -2.94
C GLY A 93 4.96 -4.20 -2.51
N ALA A 94 4.25 -4.80 -3.47
CA ALA A 94 3.07 -5.59 -3.21
C ALA A 94 3.22 -7.04 -3.66
N TRP A 95 2.49 -7.92 -2.99
CA TRP A 95 2.42 -9.34 -3.27
C TRP A 95 0.96 -9.72 -3.48
N ARG A 96 0.65 -10.24 -4.66
CA ARG A 96 -0.67 -10.77 -5.00
C ARG A 96 -0.74 -12.24 -4.62
N LEU A 97 -1.81 -12.63 -3.95
CA LEU A 97 -2.13 -14.03 -3.71
C LEU A 97 -2.70 -14.63 -5.01
N ALA A 98 -2.05 -15.67 -5.54
CA ALA A 98 -2.50 -16.43 -6.69
C ALA A 98 -2.49 -17.93 -6.38
N GLU A 99 -3.20 -18.73 -7.18
CA GLU A 99 -3.28 -20.19 -6.98
C GLU A 99 -1.92 -20.88 -7.06
N SER A 100 -1.00 -20.36 -7.87
CA SER A 100 0.39 -20.84 -7.97
C SER A 100 1.31 -20.31 -6.85
N GLY A 101 0.76 -19.57 -5.88
CA GLY A 101 1.50 -18.95 -4.78
C GLY A 101 1.61 -17.43 -4.88
N PRO A 102 2.30 -16.78 -3.92
CA PRO A 102 2.45 -15.32 -3.90
C PRO A 102 3.27 -14.82 -5.10
N GLN A 103 2.77 -13.79 -5.78
CA GLN A 103 3.44 -13.16 -6.91
C GLN A 103 3.74 -11.70 -6.61
N ARG A 104 4.98 -11.26 -6.83
CA ARG A 104 5.35 -9.85 -6.67
C ARG A 104 4.67 -9.01 -7.75
N MET A 105 4.02 -7.93 -7.33
CA MET A 105 3.40 -6.94 -8.22
C MET A 105 4.40 -5.86 -8.62
N ILE A 106 4.11 -5.17 -9.72
CA ILE A 106 4.85 -3.97 -10.14
C ILE A 106 4.76 -2.93 -9.02
N GLN A 107 5.89 -2.33 -8.69
CA GLN A 107 5.97 -1.26 -7.70
C GLN A 107 5.51 0.05 -8.33
N GLU A 108 4.63 0.78 -7.64
CA GLU A 108 4.18 2.10 -8.10
C GLU A 108 5.25 3.17 -7.73
N PRO A 109 5.45 4.21 -8.56
CA PRO A 109 4.79 4.51 -9.84
C PRO A 109 5.34 3.73 -11.06
N PRO A 110 4.57 3.61 -12.17
CA PRO A 110 3.23 4.19 -12.36
C PRO A 110 2.15 3.46 -11.55
N PRO A 111 1.03 4.15 -11.18
CA PRO A 111 -0.08 3.51 -10.50
C PRO A 111 -0.71 2.42 -11.37
N VAL A 112 -1.17 1.34 -10.75
CA VAL A 112 -1.99 0.33 -11.43
C VAL A 112 -3.35 0.93 -11.78
N ASP A 113 -3.88 0.66 -12.97
CA ASP A 113 -5.19 1.20 -13.35
C ASP A 113 -6.32 0.73 -12.41
N PRO A 114 -7.29 1.59 -12.08
CA PRO A 114 -8.52 1.19 -11.42
C PRO A 114 -9.25 0.11 -12.23
N GLN A 115 -9.83 -0.86 -11.53
CA GLN A 115 -10.75 -1.81 -12.17
C GLN A 115 -11.97 -1.08 -12.73
N SER A 116 -12.62 -1.65 -13.76
CA SER A 116 -13.87 -1.09 -14.29
C SER A 116 -14.96 -1.11 -13.21
N VAL A 117 -15.98 -0.24 -13.31
CA VAL A 117 -17.08 -0.21 -12.33
C VAL A 117 -17.79 -1.56 -12.22
N VAL A 118 -17.94 -2.28 -13.34
CA VAL A 118 -18.55 -3.61 -13.38
C VAL A 118 -17.67 -4.61 -12.62
N ASP A 119 -16.35 -4.57 -12.85
CA ASP A 119 -15.40 -5.44 -12.17
C ASP A 119 -15.34 -5.14 -10.67
N ILE A 120 -15.38 -3.87 -10.26
CA ILE A 120 -15.44 -3.48 -8.84
C ILE A 120 -16.64 -4.13 -8.15
N ILE A 121 -17.82 -4.07 -8.77
CA ILE A 121 -19.04 -4.67 -8.20
C ILE A 121 -18.90 -6.20 -8.11
N TRP A 122 -18.38 -6.84 -9.16
CA TRP A 122 -18.22 -8.30 -9.20
C TRP A 122 -17.16 -8.82 -8.23
N ASN A 123 -16.06 -8.08 -8.09
CA ASN A 123 -14.87 -8.49 -7.37
C ASN A 123 -14.84 -8.03 -5.91
N VAL A 124 -15.82 -7.25 -5.44
CA VAL A 124 -15.92 -6.83 -4.03
C VAL A 124 -15.91 -8.02 -3.06
N LYS A 125 -16.41 -9.19 -3.51
CA LYS A 125 -16.36 -10.45 -2.75
C LYS A 125 -14.95 -10.94 -2.43
N ASN A 126 -13.95 -10.51 -3.21
CA ASN A 126 -12.54 -10.86 -3.03
C ASN A 126 -11.86 -9.96 -1.99
N HIS A 127 -12.53 -8.92 -1.49
CA HIS A 127 -12.01 -8.05 -0.44
C HIS A 127 -12.21 -8.64 0.98
N ARG A 128 -11.83 -9.90 1.17
CA ARG A 128 -11.97 -10.64 2.43
C ARG A 128 -10.62 -10.99 3.03
#